data_AF-A0A8G2BEP4-F1
#
_entry.id   AF-A0A8G2BEP4-F1
#
_cell.length_a   1.000
_cell.length_b   1.000
_cell.length_c   1.000
_cell.angle_alpha   90.00
_cell.angle_beta   90.00
_cell.angle_gamma   90.00
#
_symmetry.space_group_name_H-M   'P 1'
#
loop_
_entity.id
_entity.type
_entity.pdbx_description
1 polymer ?
#
loop_
_entity_poly.entity_id
_entity_poly.type
_entity_poly.pdbx_seq_one_letter_code
_entity_poly.pdbx_strand_id
1 'polypeptide(L)'
;MTDIDTTPATANDGTALTRFNAVRHGILFRYTVLPREDAGEYRTLLSALVAEHVPEGPTEEHLVEELAGILWRKRRLRMAEGAAYRHGLAKSLGRRSETTSAALTHLNNEGQSEGVAEAVRATPADTEAELADLQDDEDMTHRSLKLLRSRRNDAYEAGLAELRDDTREWWEDQLGRDTDELDEGEDPARHDAESLARFLDDEVLPWFANRRQEIANRSLIREQAFGEALDPFKLERLGRYEVHLDRKLERTLTMLVRLRDLRQGAGPG
;
A
#
# COMPACT_ATOMS: atom_id res chain seq x y z
N MET A 1 46.43 -9.55 30.52
CA MET A 1 46.41 -10.20 29.20
C MET A 1 45.50 -11.41 29.31
N THR A 2 44.19 -11.22 29.04
CA THR A 2 43.48 -11.68 27.80
C THR A 2 43.48 -13.21 27.72
N ASP A 3 42.45 -13.92 28.19
CA ASP A 3 41.02 -13.89 27.83
C ASP A 3 40.80 -14.19 26.33
N ILE A 4 40.09 -15.29 26.03
CA ILE A 4 39.19 -15.59 24.91
C ILE A 4 38.73 -17.05 25.12
N ASP A 5 37.59 -17.21 25.78
CA ASP A 5 36.74 -18.39 25.66
C ASP A 5 35.77 -18.10 24.49
N THR A 6 35.81 -18.94 23.46
CA THR A 6 35.05 -18.74 22.23
C THR A 6 33.80 -19.61 22.28
N THR A 7 32.65 -19.01 22.58
CA THR A 7 31.35 -19.63 22.30
C THR A 7 30.83 -19.10 20.95
N PRO A 8 30.41 -19.96 20.00
CA PRO A 8 29.90 -19.48 18.72
C PRO A 8 28.49 -18.90 18.85
N ALA A 9 28.26 -17.88 18.04
CA ALA A 9 27.05 -17.07 17.95
C ALA A 9 25.77 -17.88 17.69
N THR A 10 24.73 -17.64 18.47
CA THR A 10 23.35 -17.95 18.10
C THR A 10 22.81 -16.83 17.22
N ALA A 11 22.86 -17.08 15.91
CA ALA A 11 22.23 -16.27 14.89
C ALA A 11 20.70 -16.49 14.88
N ASN A 12 19.98 -15.37 14.86
CA ASN A 12 18.72 -15.14 14.15
C ASN A 12 17.52 -16.06 14.43
N ASP A 13 16.84 -15.84 15.56
CA ASP A 13 15.40 -16.20 15.72
C ASP A 13 14.56 -15.08 16.42
N GLY A 14 15.13 -13.89 16.58
CA GLY A 14 14.55 -12.83 17.43
C GLY A 14 13.42 -11.98 16.80
N THR A 15 13.31 -11.94 15.47
CA THR A 15 12.47 -10.90 14.82
C THR A 15 10.98 -11.29 14.78
N ALA A 16 10.68 -12.59 14.67
CA ALA A 16 9.31 -13.09 14.72
C ALA A 16 8.74 -12.98 16.14
N LEU A 17 9.52 -13.38 17.16
CA LEU A 17 9.11 -13.34 18.57
C LEU A 17 8.80 -11.91 19.05
N THR A 18 9.58 -10.93 18.60
CA THR A 18 9.43 -9.53 19.01
C THR A 18 8.15 -8.88 18.45
N ARG A 19 7.75 -9.25 17.22
CA ARG A 19 6.48 -8.79 16.63
C ARG A 19 5.25 -9.40 17.30
N PHE A 20 5.35 -10.65 17.76
CA PHE A 20 4.26 -11.29 18.52
C PHE A 20 4.10 -10.73 19.94
N ASN A 21 5.19 -10.20 20.52
CA ASN A 21 5.13 -9.51 21.81
C ASN A 21 4.34 -8.20 21.73
N ALA A 22 4.40 -7.42 20.64
CA ALA A 22 3.63 -6.16 20.54
C ALA A 22 2.10 -6.37 20.60
N VAL A 23 1.59 -7.42 19.96
CA VAL A 23 0.14 -7.76 19.99
C VAL A 23 -0.26 -8.32 21.36
N ARG A 24 0.61 -9.11 21.99
CA ARG A 24 0.40 -9.66 23.34
C ARG A 24 0.47 -8.58 24.43
N HIS A 25 1.35 -7.59 24.28
CA HIS A 25 1.50 -6.45 25.18
C HIS A 25 0.45 -5.36 24.93
N GLY A 26 -0.15 -5.30 23.74
CA GLY A 26 -1.15 -4.30 23.38
C GLY A 26 -2.59 -4.73 23.65
N ILE A 27 -3.04 -5.86 23.11
CA ILE A 27 -4.48 -6.22 23.06
C ILE A 27 -4.91 -7.07 24.27
N LEU A 28 -4.00 -7.88 24.81
CA LEU A 28 -4.23 -8.81 25.92
C LEU A 28 -3.71 -8.33 27.27
N PHE A 29 -3.25 -7.08 27.36
CA PHE A 29 -2.61 -6.59 28.57
C PHE A 29 -3.58 -6.53 29.77
N ARG A 30 -3.05 -6.84 30.96
CA ARG A 30 -3.79 -6.84 32.24
C ARG A 30 -4.38 -5.46 32.58
N TYR A 31 -3.83 -4.41 31.99
CA TYR A 31 -4.28 -3.03 32.15
C TYR A 31 -5.33 -2.67 31.11
N THR A 32 -6.48 -2.17 31.57
CA THR A 32 -7.57 -1.71 30.70
C THR A 32 -7.15 -0.53 29.84
N VAL A 33 -6.38 0.41 30.39
CA VAL A 33 -5.78 1.55 29.69
C VAL A 33 -4.25 1.40 29.72
N LEU A 34 -3.60 1.52 28.56
CA LEU A 34 -2.14 1.47 28.42
C LEU A 34 -1.48 2.83 28.75
N PRO A 35 -0.18 2.87 29.09
CA PRO A 35 0.49 4.12 29.46
C PRO A 35 0.48 5.25 28.43
N ARG A 36 0.29 4.93 27.14
CA ARG A 36 0.25 5.91 26.04
C ARG A 36 -1.16 6.28 25.63
N GLU A 37 -2.16 5.70 26.26
CA GLU A 37 -3.56 5.94 25.95
C GLU A 37 -4.12 7.04 26.85
N ASP A 38 -5.11 7.77 26.34
CA ASP A 38 -5.76 8.82 27.09
C ASP A 38 -6.71 8.22 28.15
N ALA A 39 -6.28 8.29 29.41
CA ALA A 39 -7.09 7.86 30.54
C ALA A 39 -8.35 8.73 30.74
N GLY A 40 -8.35 9.98 30.28
CA GLY A 40 -9.50 10.88 30.28
C GLY A 40 -10.61 10.44 29.33
N GLU A 41 -10.24 10.00 28.12
CA GLU A 41 -11.20 9.40 27.17
C GLU A 41 -11.82 8.12 27.74
N TYR A 42 -11.01 7.25 28.38
CA TYR A 42 -11.54 6.05 29.03
C TYR A 42 -12.50 6.39 30.18
N ARG A 43 -12.15 7.36 31.03
CA ARG A 43 -13.05 7.84 32.10
C ARG A 43 -14.35 8.39 31.53
N THR A 44 -14.29 9.14 30.43
CA THR A 44 -15.47 9.68 29.75
C THR A 44 -16.39 8.56 29.25
N LEU A 45 -15.80 7.53 28.61
CA LEU A 45 -16.54 6.34 28.19
C LEU A 45 -17.19 5.63 29.38
N LEU A 46 -16.45 5.42 30.46
CA LEU A 46 -16.98 4.78 31.67
C LEU A 46 -18.13 5.60 32.29
N SER A 47 -17.96 6.90 32.44
CA SER A 47 -19.01 7.79 32.96
C SER A 47 -20.27 7.77 32.10
N ALA A 48 -20.13 7.70 30.77
CA ALA A 48 -21.26 7.56 29.86
C ALA A 48 -22.00 6.22 30.08
N LEU A 49 -21.28 5.11 30.21
CA LEU A 49 -21.87 3.79 30.45
C LEU A 49 -22.53 3.68 31.84
N VAL A 50 -21.95 4.31 32.85
CA VAL A 50 -22.56 4.41 34.19
C VAL A 50 -23.87 5.20 34.13
N ALA A 51 -23.88 6.32 33.39
CA ALA A 51 -25.10 7.11 33.20
C ALA A 51 -26.18 6.36 32.38
N GLU A 52 -25.76 5.56 31.40
CA GLU A 52 -26.67 4.75 30.56
C GLU A 52 -27.32 3.61 31.35
N HIS A 53 -26.51 2.87 32.12
CA HIS A 53 -26.96 1.64 32.76
C HIS A 53 -27.45 1.81 34.20
N VAL A 54 -27.08 2.91 34.87
CA VAL A 54 -27.45 3.22 36.27
C VAL A 54 -27.27 1.99 37.17
N PRO A 55 -26.02 1.50 37.32
CA PRO A 55 -25.74 0.28 38.06
C PRO A 55 -26.08 0.45 39.54
N GLU A 56 -26.66 -0.58 40.14
CA GLU A 56 -26.95 -0.65 41.57
C GLU A 56 -26.15 -1.77 42.23
N GLY A 57 -25.15 -1.36 43.02
CA GLY A 57 -24.30 -2.26 43.79
C GLY A 57 -23.09 -2.81 43.02
N PRO A 58 -22.19 -3.51 43.73
CA PRO A 58 -20.85 -3.82 43.24
C PRO A 58 -20.83 -4.74 42.02
N THR A 59 -21.84 -5.60 41.85
CA THR A 59 -21.92 -6.53 40.72
C THR A 59 -22.26 -5.80 39.41
N GLU A 60 -23.24 -4.90 39.44
CA GLU A 60 -23.61 -4.12 38.26
C GLU A 60 -22.52 -3.11 37.91
N GLU A 61 -21.91 -2.46 38.92
CA GLU A 61 -20.76 -1.57 38.74
C GLU A 61 -19.60 -2.30 38.04
N HIS A 62 -19.26 -3.51 38.51
CA HIS A 62 -18.22 -4.33 37.88
C HIS A 62 -18.54 -4.69 36.42
N LEU A 63 -19.80 -5.03 36.11
CA LEU A 63 -20.22 -5.35 34.75
C LEU A 63 -20.11 -4.13 33.82
N VAL A 64 -20.47 -2.94 34.30
CA VAL A 64 -20.32 -1.67 33.55
C VAL A 64 -18.85 -1.35 33.30
N GLU A 65 -17.97 -1.52 34.29
CA GLU A 65 -16.52 -1.37 34.12
C GLU A 65 -15.95 -2.37 33.11
N GLU A 66 -16.42 -3.63 33.14
CA GLU A 66 -16.04 -4.65 32.17
C GLU A 66 -16.50 -4.30 30.75
N LEU A 67 -17.72 -3.76 30.57
CA LEU A 67 -18.21 -3.24 29.28
C LEU A 67 -17.28 -2.15 28.74
N ALA A 68 -16.95 -1.17 29.58
CA ALA A 68 -16.02 -0.10 29.20
C ALA A 68 -14.67 -0.67 28.77
N GLY A 69 -14.14 -1.65 29.51
CA GLY A 69 -12.88 -2.30 29.19
C GLY A 69 -12.93 -3.15 27.91
N ILE A 70 -14.05 -3.79 27.59
CA ILE A 70 -14.23 -4.53 26.33
C ILE A 70 -14.27 -3.57 25.15
N LEU A 71 -15.07 -2.50 25.23
CA LEU A 71 -15.15 -1.48 24.19
C LEU A 71 -13.79 -0.81 23.93
N TRP A 72 -13.02 -0.56 24.99
CA TRP A 72 -11.67 -0.01 24.86
C TRP A 72 -10.70 -0.96 24.14
N ARG A 73 -10.77 -2.27 24.43
CA ARG A 73 -9.99 -3.29 23.70
C ARG A 73 -10.42 -3.42 22.24
N LYS A 74 -11.72 -3.32 21.94
CA LYS A 74 -12.22 -3.29 20.56
C LYS A 74 -11.69 -2.07 19.79
N ARG A 75 -11.60 -0.90 20.44
CA ARG A 75 -10.99 0.30 19.84
C ARG A 75 -9.52 0.05 19.47
N ARG A 76 -8.73 -0.55 20.37
CA ARG A 76 -7.34 -0.96 20.09
C ARG A 76 -7.25 -1.95 18.92
N LEU A 77 -8.16 -2.91 18.86
CA LEU A 77 -8.17 -3.92 17.80
C LEU A 77 -8.32 -3.27 16.42
N ARG A 78 -9.28 -2.36 16.27
CA ARG A 78 -9.48 -1.58 15.02
C ARG A 78 -8.25 -0.75 14.64
N MET A 79 -7.59 -0.14 15.62
CA MET A 79 -6.33 0.57 15.36
C MET A 79 -5.23 -0.37 14.87
N ALA A 80 -5.13 -1.56 15.45
CA ALA A 80 -4.16 -2.58 15.06
C ALA A 80 -4.41 -3.11 13.64
N GLU A 81 -5.68 -3.34 13.27
CA GLU A 81 -6.09 -3.71 11.91
C GLU A 81 -5.71 -2.63 10.90
N GLY A 82 -6.06 -1.37 11.18
CA GLY A 82 -5.71 -0.26 10.31
C GLY A 82 -4.19 -0.07 10.18
N ALA A 83 -3.43 -0.29 11.26
CA ALA A 83 -1.97 -0.25 11.21
C ALA A 83 -1.37 -1.41 10.41
N ALA A 84 -1.91 -2.62 10.53
CA ALA A 84 -1.49 -3.78 9.75
C ALA A 84 -1.72 -3.55 8.25
N TYR A 85 -2.91 -3.04 7.89
CA TYR A 85 -3.25 -2.66 6.51
C TYR A 85 -2.29 -1.61 5.95
N ARG A 86 -2.09 -0.49 6.67
CA ARG A 86 -1.16 0.57 6.22
C ARG A 86 0.29 0.07 6.05
N HIS A 87 0.73 -0.86 6.88
CA HIS A 87 2.05 -1.46 6.74
C HIS A 87 2.15 -2.35 5.49
N GLY A 88 1.11 -3.13 5.21
CA GLY A 88 1.02 -3.90 3.96
C GLY A 88 1.02 -2.98 2.74
N LEU A 89 0.20 -1.93 2.76
CA LEU A 89 0.15 -0.94 1.67
C LEU A 89 1.51 -0.26 1.46
N ALA A 90 2.18 0.19 2.53
CA ALA A 90 3.51 0.79 2.40
C ALA A 90 4.54 -0.15 1.76
N LYS A 91 4.38 -1.47 1.91
CA LYS A 91 5.22 -2.48 1.26
C LYS A 91 4.91 -2.58 -0.24
N SER A 92 3.63 -2.61 -0.63
CA SER A 92 3.22 -2.67 -2.05
C SER A 92 3.54 -1.38 -2.82
N LEU A 93 3.65 -0.24 -2.14
CA LEU A 93 4.07 1.02 -2.76
C LEU A 93 5.60 1.14 -2.96
N GLY A 94 6.40 0.14 -2.60
CA GLY A 94 7.86 0.19 -2.67
C GLY A 94 8.42 0.10 -4.10
N ARG A 95 9.63 0.65 -4.34
CA ARG A 95 10.32 0.66 -5.64
C ARG A 95 10.59 -0.72 -6.28
N ARG A 96 10.52 -1.80 -5.51
CA ARG A 96 10.71 -3.19 -5.99
C ARG A 96 9.41 -4.00 -5.95
N SER A 97 8.26 -3.34 -6.00
CA SER A 97 6.98 -4.04 -5.92
C SER A 97 6.61 -4.64 -7.26
N GLU A 98 6.29 -5.93 -7.28
CA GLU A 98 5.77 -6.65 -8.44
C GLU A 98 4.27 -6.35 -8.69
N THR A 99 3.65 -5.49 -7.87
CA THR A 99 2.21 -5.18 -7.90
C THR A 99 1.72 -4.72 -9.28
N THR A 100 2.45 -3.84 -9.98
CA THR A 100 2.05 -3.37 -11.31
C THR A 100 2.05 -4.53 -12.31
N SER A 101 3.11 -5.34 -12.31
CA SER A 101 3.20 -6.53 -13.17
C SER A 101 2.12 -7.55 -12.84
N ALA A 102 1.87 -7.83 -11.55
CA ALA A 102 0.80 -8.70 -11.09
C ALA A 102 -0.59 -8.20 -11.54
N ALA A 103 -0.86 -6.90 -11.43
CA ALA A 103 -2.13 -6.31 -11.85
C ALA A 103 -2.35 -6.42 -13.37
N LEU A 104 -1.29 -6.28 -14.16
CA LEU A 104 -1.33 -6.22 -15.62
C LEU A 104 -0.89 -7.53 -16.29
N THR A 105 -0.74 -8.63 -15.54
CA THR A 105 -0.22 -9.91 -16.08
C THR A 105 -1.05 -10.42 -17.27
N HIS A 106 -2.37 -10.21 -17.24
CA HIS A 106 -3.28 -10.64 -18.31
C HIS A 106 -3.18 -9.79 -19.60
N LEU A 107 -2.46 -8.67 -19.52
CA LEU A 107 -2.32 -7.71 -20.62
C LEU A 107 -0.97 -7.81 -21.34
N ASN A 108 -0.12 -8.77 -20.95
CA ASN A 108 1.26 -8.93 -21.45
C ASN A 108 2.06 -7.62 -21.40
N ASN A 109 1.91 -6.84 -20.32
CA ASN A 109 2.74 -5.66 -20.13
C ASN A 109 4.15 -6.08 -19.68
N GLU A 110 5.10 -6.03 -20.61
CA GLU A 110 6.52 -6.29 -20.34
C GLU A 110 7.25 -5.03 -19.83
N GLY A 111 6.60 -3.86 -19.87
CA GLY A 111 7.14 -2.60 -19.41
C GLY A 111 7.13 -2.47 -17.88
N GLN A 112 8.25 -2.00 -17.32
CA GLN A 112 8.34 -1.56 -15.93
C GLN A 112 8.37 -0.03 -15.91
N SER A 113 7.22 0.67 -15.89
CA SER A 113 7.27 2.14 -15.87
C SER A 113 6.35 2.80 -14.82
N GLU A 114 5.16 2.28 -14.55
CA GLU A 114 4.24 2.91 -13.59
C GLU A 114 4.56 2.51 -12.15
N GLY A 115 4.99 3.49 -11.37
CA GLY A 115 5.13 3.32 -9.93
C GLY A 115 3.76 3.11 -9.28
N VAL A 116 3.59 2.03 -8.52
CA VAL A 116 2.35 1.72 -7.76
C VAL A 116 1.86 2.93 -6.94
N ALA A 117 2.79 3.71 -6.39
CA ALA A 117 2.50 4.91 -5.62
C ALA A 117 1.85 6.04 -6.44
N GLU A 118 2.16 6.13 -7.72
CA GLU A 118 1.55 7.09 -8.65
C GLU A 118 0.11 6.66 -8.94
N ALA A 119 -0.11 5.42 -9.37
CA ALA A 119 -1.46 4.85 -9.58
C ALA A 119 -2.40 4.96 -8.36
N VAL A 120 -1.88 4.77 -7.14
CA VAL A 120 -2.67 4.91 -5.90
C VAL A 120 -3.04 6.37 -5.60
N ARG A 121 -2.18 7.34 -5.92
CA ARG A 121 -2.42 8.76 -5.63
C ARG A 121 -3.17 9.49 -6.74
N ALA A 122 -3.01 9.05 -7.99
CA ALA A 122 -3.58 9.70 -9.15
C ALA A 122 -5.12 9.77 -9.07
N THR A 123 -5.64 10.97 -9.28
CA THR A 123 -7.08 11.18 -9.47
C THR A 123 -7.47 10.86 -10.92
N PRO A 124 -8.79 10.72 -11.22
CA PRO A 124 -9.24 10.57 -12.60
C PRO A 124 -8.80 11.74 -13.50
N ALA A 125 -8.78 12.97 -12.96
CA ALA A 125 -8.34 14.15 -13.70
C ALA A 125 -6.83 14.11 -14.00
N ASP A 126 -6.01 13.68 -13.03
CA ASP A 126 -4.56 13.52 -13.25
C ASP A 126 -4.29 12.44 -14.32
N THR A 127 -5.06 11.35 -14.29
CA THR A 127 -4.96 10.25 -15.26
C THR A 127 -5.32 10.71 -16.66
N GLU A 128 -6.40 11.49 -16.81
CA GLU A 128 -6.81 12.04 -18.10
C GLU A 128 -5.78 13.03 -18.65
N ALA A 129 -5.27 13.93 -17.80
CA ALA A 129 -4.25 14.90 -18.19
C ALA A 129 -2.95 14.22 -18.66
N GLU A 130 -2.52 13.16 -17.98
CA GLU A 130 -1.30 12.44 -18.33
C GLU A 130 -1.46 11.58 -19.59
N LEU A 131 -2.65 10.99 -19.82
CA LEU A 131 -2.94 10.33 -21.09
C LEU A 131 -2.92 11.31 -22.27
N ALA A 132 -3.39 12.54 -22.06
CA ALA A 132 -3.34 13.59 -23.07
C ALA A 132 -1.90 14.04 -23.35
N ASP A 133 -1.09 14.31 -22.31
CA ASP A 133 0.34 14.65 -22.47
C ASP A 133 1.11 13.54 -23.19
N LEU A 134 0.86 12.28 -22.82
CA LEU A 134 1.46 11.11 -23.47
C LEU A 134 1.06 11.00 -24.95
N GLN A 135 -0.19 11.32 -25.29
CA GLN A 135 -0.65 11.30 -26.68
C GLN A 135 -0.01 12.41 -27.51
N ASP A 136 0.13 13.61 -26.94
CA ASP A 136 0.76 14.74 -27.63
C ASP A 136 2.24 14.43 -27.97
N ASP A 137 2.95 13.74 -27.07
CA ASP A 137 4.33 13.31 -27.26
C ASP A 137 4.47 12.16 -28.27
N GLU A 138 3.58 11.17 -28.23
CA GLU A 138 3.53 10.12 -29.25
C GLU A 138 3.24 10.72 -30.65
N ASP A 139 2.36 11.72 -30.73
CA ASP A 139 2.07 12.43 -31.97
C ASP A 139 3.30 13.21 -32.49
N MET A 140 4.10 13.82 -31.59
CA MET A 140 5.40 14.42 -31.93
C MET A 140 6.35 13.37 -32.51
N THR A 141 6.43 12.20 -31.87
CA THR A 141 7.26 11.07 -32.30
C THR A 141 6.85 10.55 -33.68
N HIS A 142 5.56 10.40 -33.95
CA HIS A 142 5.06 10.01 -35.27
C HIS A 142 5.37 11.06 -36.36
N ARG A 143 5.30 12.36 -36.03
CA ARG A 143 5.71 13.42 -36.96
C ARG A 143 7.21 13.38 -37.23
N SER A 144 8.03 13.15 -36.21
CA SER A 144 9.48 12.93 -36.34
C SER A 144 9.79 11.77 -37.28
N LEU A 145 9.18 10.59 -37.06
CA LEU A 145 9.34 9.41 -37.93
C LEU A 145 8.98 9.70 -39.40
N LYS A 146 7.92 10.50 -39.63
CA LYS A 146 7.54 10.91 -40.99
C LYS A 146 8.61 11.79 -41.66
N LEU A 147 9.26 12.66 -40.89
CA LEU A 147 10.36 13.49 -41.38
C LEU A 147 11.62 12.66 -41.64
N LEU A 148 11.99 11.75 -40.74
CA LEU A 148 13.17 10.89 -40.86
C LEU A 148 13.10 9.97 -42.07
N ARG A 149 11.91 9.43 -42.37
CA ARG A 149 11.67 8.55 -43.53
C ARG A 149 11.47 9.30 -44.85
N SER A 150 11.53 10.63 -44.83
CA SER A 150 11.39 11.45 -46.04
C SER A 150 12.70 11.53 -46.84
N ARG A 151 12.62 11.87 -48.13
CA ARG A 151 13.81 12.05 -48.99
C ARG A 151 14.50 13.41 -48.79
N ARG A 152 14.47 13.94 -47.57
CA ARG A 152 15.08 15.22 -47.22
C ARG A 152 16.57 15.05 -46.93
N ASN A 153 17.37 16.05 -47.26
CA ASN A 153 18.80 16.06 -46.94
C ASN A 153 19.07 16.42 -45.47
N ASP A 154 18.13 17.08 -44.81
CA ASP A 154 18.15 17.48 -43.40
C ASP A 154 17.21 16.62 -42.54
N ALA A 155 16.88 15.40 -42.99
CA ALA A 155 15.88 14.54 -42.36
C ALA A 155 16.19 14.27 -40.88
N TYR A 156 17.46 14.06 -40.54
CA TYR A 156 17.92 13.83 -39.16
C TYR A 156 17.63 15.04 -38.26
N GLU A 157 18.14 16.22 -38.62
CA GLU A 157 17.96 17.45 -37.84
C GLU A 157 16.48 17.85 -37.72
N ALA A 158 15.72 17.72 -38.81
CA ALA A 158 14.30 18.02 -38.81
C ALA A 158 13.51 17.05 -37.92
N GLY A 159 13.85 15.76 -37.93
CA GLY A 159 13.24 14.76 -37.06
C GLY A 159 13.57 14.98 -35.60
N LEU A 160 14.84 15.26 -35.28
CA LEU A 160 15.30 15.52 -33.92
C LEU A 160 14.66 16.78 -33.32
N ALA A 161 14.48 17.83 -34.12
CA ALA A 161 13.83 19.07 -33.70
C ALA A 161 12.34 18.89 -33.35
N GLU A 162 11.67 17.92 -33.98
CA GLU A 162 10.24 17.63 -33.74
C GLU A 162 9.98 16.86 -32.44
N LEU A 163 10.98 16.13 -31.92
CA LEU A 163 10.85 15.36 -30.68
C LEU A 163 10.74 16.26 -29.45
N ARG A 164 10.12 15.74 -28.39
CA ARG A 164 10.11 16.36 -27.07
C ARG A 164 11.49 16.29 -26.43
N ASP A 165 11.77 17.18 -25.47
CA ASP A 165 13.07 17.29 -24.83
C ASP A 165 13.52 15.99 -24.15
N ASP A 166 12.63 15.30 -23.45
CA ASP A 166 12.89 14.01 -22.79
C ASP A 166 13.25 12.89 -23.77
N THR A 167 12.54 12.80 -24.89
CA THR A 167 12.84 11.81 -25.94
C THR A 167 14.18 12.11 -26.62
N ARG A 168 14.56 13.40 -26.73
CA ARG A 168 15.91 13.79 -27.19
C ARG A 168 16.99 13.41 -26.20
N GLU A 169 16.78 13.65 -24.91
CA GLU A 169 17.72 13.25 -23.86
C GLU A 169 17.94 11.72 -23.86
N TRP A 170 16.85 10.94 -23.99
CA TRP A 170 16.95 9.48 -24.12
C TRP A 170 17.74 9.05 -25.36
N TRP A 171 17.55 9.75 -26.48
CA TRP A 171 18.34 9.50 -27.68
C TRP A 171 19.83 9.82 -27.49
N GLU A 172 20.19 10.88 -26.77
CA GLU A 172 21.58 11.20 -26.42
C GLU A 172 22.21 10.12 -25.54
N ASP A 173 21.47 9.58 -24.58
CA ASP A 173 21.92 8.45 -23.76
C ASP A 173 22.16 7.20 -24.62
N GLN A 174 21.27 6.91 -25.58
CA GLN A 174 21.41 5.78 -26.51
C GLN A 174 22.65 5.92 -27.40
N LEU A 175 22.99 7.14 -27.83
CA LEU A 175 24.22 7.43 -28.58
C LEU A 175 25.49 7.28 -27.74
N GLY A 176 25.37 7.47 -26.41
CA GLY A 176 26.47 7.35 -25.46
C GLY A 176 26.75 5.93 -24.97
N ARG A 177 25.94 4.93 -25.34
CA ARG A 177 26.11 3.54 -24.92
C ARG A 177 27.44 2.95 -25.41
N ASP A 178 28.08 2.18 -24.54
CA ASP A 178 29.32 1.48 -24.88
C ASP A 178 29.03 0.40 -25.93
N THR A 179 29.85 0.35 -26.99
CA THR A 179 29.70 -0.65 -28.06
C THR A 179 29.92 -2.07 -27.57
N ASP A 180 30.63 -2.25 -26.46
CA ASP A 180 30.85 -3.55 -25.83
C ASP A 180 29.63 -4.04 -25.01
N GLU A 181 28.62 -3.18 -24.79
CA GLU A 181 27.35 -3.48 -24.09
C GLU A 181 26.18 -3.75 -25.07
N LEU A 182 26.46 -3.84 -26.37
CA LEU A 182 25.46 -4.13 -27.40
C LEU A 182 25.22 -5.62 -27.55
N ASP A 183 23.97 -5.99 -27.84
CA ASP A 183 23.61 -7.40 -28.10
C ASP A 183 24.20 -7.90 -29.44
N GLU A 184 24.37 -9.21 -29.58
CA GLU A 184 24.87 -9.82 -30.82
C GLU A 184 23.97 -9.44 -32.02
N GLY A 185 24.49 -8.60 -32.92
CA GLY A 185 23.79 -8.14 -34.13
C GLY A 185 23.13 -6.76 -34.00
N GLU A 186 23.28 -6.07 -32.87
CA GLU A 186 22.82 -4.70 -32.69
C GLU A 186 23.82 -3.71 -33.31
N ASP A 187 23.36 -2.91 -34.27
CA ASP A 187 24.18 -1.84 -34.85
C ASP A 187 24.25 -0.63 -33.89
N PRO A 188 25.43 -0.05 -33.66
CA PRO A 188 25.56 1.12 -32.81
C PRO A 188 24.76 2.30 -33.34
N ALA A 189 24.16 3.04 -32.42
CA ALA A 189 23.43 4.26 -32.73
C ALA A 189 24.39 5.31 -33.32
N ARG A 190 23.96 5.97 -34.40
CA ARG A 190 24.71 7.04 -35.07
C ARG A 190 23.84 8.28 -35.19
N HIS A 191 24.48 9.44 -35.33
CA HIS A 191 23.80 10.71 -35.63
C HIS A 191 23.29 10.76 -37.08
N ASP A 192 22.41 9.82 -37.43
CA ASP A 192 21.78 9.71 -38.74
C ASP A 192 20.28 9.37 -38.63
N ALA A 193 19.57 9.61 -39.73
CA ALA A 193 18.11 9.47 -39.76
C ALA A 193 17.65 8.02 -39.61
N GLU A 194 18.47 7.04 -40.02
CA GLU A 194 18.15 5.62 -39.95
C GLU A 194 18.23 5.11 -38.51
N SER A 195 19.30 5.46 -37.79
CA SER A 195 19.50 5.07 -36.40
C SER A 195 18.45 5.72 -35.49
N LEU A 196 18.14 7.00 -35.69
CA LEU A 196 17.09 7.67 -34.92
C LEU A 196 15.71 7.05 -35.22
N ALA A 197 15.39 6.77 -36.49
CA ALA A 197 14.11 6.13 -36.82
C ALA A 197 13.97 4.74 -36.18
N ARG A 198 15.03 3.92 -36.22
CA ARG A 198 15.08 2.62 -35.57
C ARG A 198 14.85 2.72 -34.06
N PHE A 199 15.53 3.63 -33.38
CA PHE A 199 15.32 3.89 -31.95
C PHE A 199 13.87 4.28 -31.64
N LEU A 200 13.27 5.17 -32.42
CA LEU A 200 11.88 5.57 -32.21
C LEU A 200 10.91 4.39 -32.42
N ASP A 201 11.13 3.53 -33.42
CA ASP A 201 10.29 2.37 -33.69
C ASP A 201 10.44 1.24 -32.65
N ASP A 202 11.68 0.94 -32.27
CA ASP A 202 12.01 -0.26 -31.49
C ASP A 202 11.94 -0.02 -29.97
N GLU A 203 12.17 1.22 -29.51
CA GLU A 203 12.24 1.56 -28.09
C GLU A 203 11.10 2.51 -27.68
N VAL A 204 10.98 3.65 -28.37
CA VAL A 204 10.10 4.74 -27.92
C VAL A 204 8.61 4.45 -28.14
N LEU A 205 8.22 3.97 -29.33
CA LEU A 205 6.82 3.63 -29.59
C LEU A 205 6.30 2.47 -28.72
N PRO A 206 7.05 1.37 -28.50
CA PRO A 206 6.68 0.35 -27.52
C PRO A 206 6.57 0.91 -26.10
N TRP A 207 7.45 1.84 -25.71
CA TRP A 207 7.36 2.52 -24.42
C TRP A 207 6.05 3.30 -24.27
N PHE A 208 5.63 4.08 -25.27
CA PHE A 208 4.32 4.77 -25.24
C PHE A 208 3.16 3.79 -25.09
N ALA A 209 3.17 2.68 -25.84
CA ALA A 209 2.13 1.67 -25.77
C ALA A 209 2.01 1.06 -24.36
N ASN A 210 3.15 0.69 -23.77
CA ASN A 210 3.22 0.17 -22.40
C ASN A 210 2.75 1.22 -21.38
N ARG A 211 3.28 2.44 -21.47
CA ARG A 211 2.94 3.54 -20.55
C ARG A 211 1.45 3.88 -20.59
N ARG A 212 0.85 3.93 -21.77
CA ARG A 212 -0.60 4.13 -21.94
C ARG A 212 -1.40 3.03 -21.26
N GLN A 213 -0.98 1.78 -21.43
CA GLN A 213 -1.65 0.64 -20.81
C GLN A 213 -1.60 0.72 -19.29
N GLU A 214 -0.47 1.13 -18.71
CA GLU A 214 -0.37 1.32 -17.26
C GLU A 214 -1.28 2.44 -16.75
N ILE A 215 -1.23 3.63 -17.37
CA ILE A 215 -2.04 4.77 -16.95
C ILE A 215 -3.54 4.47 -17.08
N ALA A 216 -3.95 3.86 -18.20
CA ALA A 216 -5.33 3.46 -18.43
C ALA A 216 -5.83 2.41 -17.43
N ASN A 217 -4.93 1.60 -16.85
CA ASN A 217 -5.26 0.52 -15.92
C ASN A 217 -4.83 0.81 -14.47
N ARG A 218 -4.64 2.08 -14.10
CA ARG A 218 -4.35 2.51 -12.71
C ARG A 218 -5.37 1.98 -11.70
N SER A 219 -6.63 1.80 -12.10
CA SER A 219 -7.66 1.17 -11.26
C SER A 219 -7.27 -0.25 -10.86
N LEU A 220 -6.80 -1.08 -11.79
CA LEU A 220 -6.37 -2.45 -11.54
C LEU A 220 -5.12 -2.49 -10.66
N ILE A 221 -4.16 -1.59 -10.92
CA ILE A 221 -2.94 -1.46 -10.09
C ILE A 221 -3.33 -1.10 -8.65
N ARG A 222 -4.29 -0.19 -8.46
CA ARG A 222 -4.79 0.23 -7.15
C ARG A 222 -5.53 -0.90 -6.43
N GLU A 223 -6.39 -1.63 -7.13
CA GLU A 223 -7.09 -2.80 -6.59
C GLU A 223 -6.10 -3.88 -6.13
N GLN A 224 -5.10 -4.18 -6.95
CA GLN A 224 -4.03 -5.12 -6.61
C GLN A 224 -3.26 -4.64 -5.37
N ALA A 225 -2.84 -3.37 -5.34
CA ALA A 225 -2.10 -2.80 -4.21
C ALA A 225 -2.90 -2.87 -2.89
N PHE A 226 -4.21 -2.64 -2.94
CA PHE A 226 -5.10 -2.73 -1.78
C PHE A 226 -5.36 -4.17 -1.36
N GLY A 227 -5.42 -5.12 -2.30
CA GLY A 227 -5.50 -6.55 -2.00
C GLY A 227 -4.24 -7.05 -1.28
N GLU A 228 -3.06 -6.73 -1.82
CA GLU A 228 -1.76 -7.11 -1.25
C GLU A 228 -1.46 -6.42 0.09
N ALA A 229 -2.10 -5.28 0.37
CA ALA A 229 -1.99 -4.60 1.65
C ALA A 229 -2.59 -5.41 2.82
N LEU A 230 -3.47 -6.36 2.53
CA LEU A 230 -4.06 -7.25 3.52
C LEU A 230 -3.07 -8.36 3.87
N ASP A 231 -2.73 -8.49 5.15
CA ASP A 231 -1.96 -9.62 5.68
C ASP A 231 -2.94 -10.66 6.24
N PRO A 232 -3.23 -11.77 5.52
CA PRO A 232 -4.28 -12.71 5.93
C PRO A 232 -4.03 -13.33 7.29
N PHE A 233 -2.76 -13.61 7.63
CA PHE A 233 -2.38 -14.22 8.91
C PHE A 233 -2.56 -13.27 10.08
N LYS A 234 -2.23 -11.98 9.90
CA LYS A 234 -2.49 -10.97 10.93
C LYS A 234 -3.99 -10.71 11.08
N LEU A 235 -4.72 -10.59 9.97
CA LEU A 235 -6.16 -10.33 10.01
C LEU A 235 -6.93 -11.48 10.64
N GLU A 236 -6.60 -12.73 10.31
CA GLU A 236 -7.23 -13.89 10.95
C GLU A 236 -7.05 -13.87 12.47
N ARG A 237 -5.83 -13.55 12.93
CA ARG A 237 -5.55 -13.43 14.36
C ARG A 237 -6.34 -12.32 15.01
N LEU A 238 -6.41 -11.14 14.39
CA LEU A 238 -7.18 -9.99 14.90
C LEU A 238 -8.68 -10.32 14.92
N GLY A 239 -9.22 -10.94 13.87
CA GLY A 239 -10.62 -11.35 13.81
C GLY A 239 -11.00 -12.39 14.87
N ARG A 240 -10.11 -13.33 15.22
CA ARG A 240 -10.34 -14.25 16.36
C ARG A 240 -10.47 -13.49 17.68
N TYR A 241 -9.70 -12.42 17.88
CA TYR A 241 -9.83 -11.55 19.05
C TYR A 241 -11.12 -10.74 19.02
N GLU A 242 -11.53 -10.26 17.84
CA GLU A 242 -12.80 -9.54 17.67
C GLU A 242 -13.97 -10.42 18.11
N VAL A 243 -14.08 -11.63 17.58
CA VAL A 243 -15.13 -12.59 17.92
C VAL A 243 -15.13 -12.90 19.43
N HIS A 244 -13.97 -13.02 20.05
CA HIS A 244 -13.88 -13.23 21.50
C HIS A 244 -14.41 -12.03 22.29
N LEU A 245 -14.02 -10.81 21.92
CA LEU A 245 -14.47 -9.58 22.55
C LEU A 245 -15.98 -9.36 22.34
N ASP A 246 -16.52 -9.70 21.18
CA ASP A 246 -17.95 -9.60 20.87
C ASP A 246 -18.79 -10.53 21.72
N ARG A 247 -18.40 -11.80 21.79
CA ARG A 247 -19.06 -12.77 22.66
C ARG A 247 -18.97 -12.38 24.13
N LYS A 248 -17.89 -11.70 24.55
CA LYS A 248 -17.75 -11.21 25.92
C LYS A 248 -18.67 -10.00 26.14
N LEU A 249 -18.70 -9.06 25.21
CA LEU A 249 -19.55 -7.87 25.23
C LEU A 249 -21.03 -8.27 25.37
N GLU A 250 -21.50 -9.16 24.51
CA GLU A 250 -22.88 -9.64 24.50
C GLU A 250 -23.27 -10.32 25.82
N ARG A 251 -22.40 -11.18 26.36
CA ARG A 251 -22.65 -11.85 27.65
C ARG A 251 -22.69 -10.87 28.82
N THR A 252 -21.77 -9.90 28.86
CA THR A 252 -21.75 -8.88 29.91
C THR A 252 -23.00 -8.00 29.83
N LEU A 253 -23.38 -7.55 28.63
CA LEU A 253 -24.59 -6.75 28.44
C LEU A 253 -25.85 -7.52 28.81
N THR A 254 -25.96 -8.77 28.38
CA THR A 254 -27.09 -9.66 28.72
C THR A 254 -27.22 -9.83 30.24
N MET A 255 -26.10 -10.03 30.94
CA MET A 255 -26.11 -10.17 32.39
C MET A 255 -26.57 -8.87 33.07
N LEU A 256 -26.06 -7.73 32.62
CA LEU A 256 -26.40 -6.43 33.16
C LEU A 256 -27.89 -6.11 32.99
N VAL A 257 -28.45 -6.38 31.80
CA VAL A 257 -29.89 -6.23 31.54
C VAL A 257 -30.72 -7.15 32.44
N ARG A 258 -30.32 -8.42 32.60
CA ARG A 258 -31.03 -9.36 33.47
C ARG A 258 -31.06 -8.92 34.94
N LEU A 259 -29.95 -8.42 35.47
CA LEU A 259 -29.91 -7.92 36.85
C LEU A 259 -30.84 -6.72 37.04
N ARG A 260 -30.85 -5.81 36.05
CA ARG A 260 -31.77 -4.66 36.04
C ARG A 260 -33.24 -5.10 35.97
N ASP A 261 -33.58 -6.08 35.15
CA ASP A 261 -34.95 -6.60 35.03
C ASP A 261 -35.42 -7.26 36.33
N LEU A 262 -34.56 -8.08 36.95
CA LEU A 262 -34.84 -8.72 38.24
C LEU A 262 -35.11 -7.68 39.33
N ARG A 263 -34.38 -6.56 39.30
CA ARG A 263 -34.58 -5.44 40.21
C ARG A 263 -35.93 -4.75 39.97
N GLN A 264 -36.28 -4.45 38.72
CA GLN A 264 -37.55 -3.81 38.38
C GLN A 264 -38.75 -4.70 38.70
N GLY A 265 -38.62 -6.02 38.53
CA GLY A 265 -39.64 -7.00 38.91
C GLY A 265 -39.77 -7.23 40.42
N ALA A 266 -38.79 -6.79 41.22
CA ALA A 266 -38.78 -6.91 42.68
C ALA A 266 -39.22 -5.64 43.43
N GLY A 267 -39.67 -4.59 42.72
CA GLY A 267 -40.25 -3.38 43.32
C GLY A 267 -41.55 -3.65 44.10
N PRO A 268 -41.88 -2.87 45.14
CA PRO A 268 -42.72 -3.30 46.26
C PRO A 268 -44.20 -3.47 45.85
N GLY A 269 -44.72 -4.68 46.06
CA GLY A 269 -46.16 -4.97 46.18
C GLY A 269 -46.66 -4.77 47.60
#